data_AF-A0A4Q2SVG6-F1
#
_entry.id   AF-A0A4Q2SVG6-F1
#
_cell.length_a   1.000
_cell.length_b   1.000
_cell.length_c   1.000
_cell.angle_alpha   90.00
_cell.angle_beta   90.00
_cell.angle_gamma   90.00
#
_symmetry.space_group_name_H-M   'P 1'
#
loop_
_entity.id
_entity.type
_entity.pdbx_description
1 polymer ?
#
loop_
_entity_poly.entity_id
_entity_poly.type
_entity_poly.pdbx_seq_one_letter_code
_entity_poly.pdbx_strand_id
1 'polypeptide(L)' 'MSRGAFRQADMERIIRAARNQGAAVQIDIRSLVVTLIPSARRRDDETDAEENAGVLPPGALAPDGKENWDED' A
#
# COMPACT_ATOMS: atom_id res chain seq x y z
N MET A 1 -29.22 26.89 -12.15
CA MET A 1 -28.47 25.72 -11.63
C MET A 1 -27.10 25.72 -12.25
N SER A 2 -26.06 26.11 -11.51
CA SER A 2 -24.68 25.99 -11.96
C SER A 2 -24.31 24.50 -11.94
N ARG A 3 -24.01 23.90 -13.10
CA ARG A 3 -23.37 22.58 -13.13
C ARG A 3 -21.95 22.80 -12.60
N GLY A 4 -21.70 22.38 -11.36
CA GLY A 4 -20.34 22.30 -10.85
C GLY A 4 -19.51 21.45 -11.81
N ALA A 5 -18.29 21.86 -12.10
CA ALA A 5 -17.35 21.11 -12.91
C ALA A 5 -15.97 21.26 -12.26
N PHE A 6 -15.12 20.24 -12.39
CA PHE A 6 -13.72 20.39 -11.99
C PHE A 6 -13.07 21.47 -12.83
N ARG A 7 -12.45 22.45 -12.17
CA ARG A 7 -11.58 23.38 -12.86
C ARG A 7 -10.24 22.70 -13.10
N GLN A 8 -9.51 23.20 -14.09
CA GLN A 8 -8.16 22.74 -14.36
C GLN A 8 -7.26 22.79 -13.10
N ALA A 9 -7.34 23.90 -12.35
CA ALA A 9 -6.58 24.06 -11.10
C ALA A 9 -6.91 23.01 -10.04
N ASP A 10 -8.15 22.51 -10.00
CA ASP A 10 -8.57 21.48 -9.05
C ASP A 10 -8.01 20.11 -9.47
N MET A 11 -8.09 19.79 -10.76
CA MET A 11 -7.53 18.55 -11.29
C MET A 11 -6.01 18.48 -11.08
N GLU A 12 -5.30 19.57 -11.35
CA GLU A 12 -3.85 19.66 -11.12
C GLU A 12 -3.50 19.45 -9.64
N ARG A 13 -4.31 20.01 -8.73
CA ARG A 13 -4.12 19.83 -7.29
C ARG A 13 -4.34 18.38 -6.85
N ILE A 14 -5.39 17.74 -7.35
CA ILE A 14 -5.70 16.32 -7.07
C ILE A 14 -4.57 15.41 -7.57
N ILE A 15 -4.13 15.61 -8.82
CA ILE A 15 -3.06 14.81 -9.42
C ILE A 15 -1.72 15.01 -8.67
N ARG A 16 -1.39 16.26 -8.31
CA ARG A 16 -0.19 16.56 -7.52
C ARG A 16 -0.25 15.91 -6.14
N ALA A 17 -1.40 15.97 -5.46
CA ALA A 17 -1.59 15.34 -4.16
C ALA A 17 -1.45 13.81 -4.25
N ALA A 18 -2.09 13.18 -5.26
CA ALA A 18 -1.98 11.74 -5.50
C ALA A 18 -0.53 11.31 -5.75
N ARG A 19 0.18 12.03 -6.63
CA ARG A 19 1.61 11.80 -6.88
C ARG A 19 2.43 11.91 -5.61
N ASN A 20 2.20 12.96 -4.81
CA ASN A 20 2.92 13.15 -3.55
C ASN A 20 2.68 11.99 -2.60
N GLN A 21 1.49 11.38 -2.57
CA GLN A 21 1.16 10.26 -1.71
C GLN A 21 1.48 8.88 -2.31
N GLY A 22 2.10 8.80 -3.49
CA GLY A 22 2.34 7.53 -4.17
C GLY A 22 1.06 6.80 -4.62
N ALA A 23 -0.06 7.52 -4.68
CA ALA A 23 -1.36 6.98 -5.08
C ALA A 23 -1.66 7.30 -6.55
N ALA A 24 -2.51 6.48 -7.16
CA ALA A 24 -3.18 6.83 -8.41
C ALA A 24 -4.57 7.39 -8.11
N VAL A 25 -5.12 8.13 -9.06
CA VAL A 25 -6.49 8.65 -8.99
C VAL A 25 -7.20 8.36 -10.29
N GLN A 26 -8.45 7.93 -10.18
CA GLN A 26 -9.40 7.89 -11.28
C GLN A 26 -10.41 9.02 -11.09
N ILE A 27 -10.64 9.80 -12.15
CA ILE A 27 -11.57 10.94 -12.12
C ILE A 27 -12.68 10.68 -13.12
N ASP A 28 -13.91 10.55 -12.64
CA ASP A 28 -15.10 10.54 -13.49
C ASP A 28 -15.64 11.98 -13.63
N ILE A 29 -15.48 12.54 -14.82
CA ILE A 29 -15.85 13.93 -15.14
C ILE A 29 -17.38 14.08 -15.27
N ARG A 30 -18.11 13.01 -15.55
CA ARG A 30 -19.58 13.05 -15.67
C ARG A 30 -20.25 13.07 -14.30
N SER A 31 -19.80 12.20 -13.39
CA SER A 31 -20.35 12.11 -12.03
C SER A 31 -19.64 13.02 -11.02
N LEU A 32 -18.49 13.58 -11.40
CA LEU A 32 -17.62 14.40 -10.57
C LEU A 32 -17.10 13.66 -9.33
N VAL A 33 -16.87 12.36 -9.47
CA VAL A 33 -16.32 11.49 -8.43
C VAL A 33 -14.83 11.27 -8.67
N VAL A 34 -14.06 11.37 -7.60
CA VAL A 34 -12.62 11.04 -7.59
C VAL A 34 -12.43 9.79 -6.75
N THR A 35 -11.89 8.75 -7.35
CA THR A 35 -11.52 7.51 -6.67
C THR A 35 -10.01 7.51 -6.46
N LEU A 36 -9.58 7.47 -5.20
CA LEU A 36 -8.19 7.29 -4.85
C LEU A 36 -7.87 5.79 -4.85
N ILE A 37 -6.79 5.42 -5.51
CA ILE A 37 -6.25 4.06 -5.53
C ILE A 37 -4.93 4.11 -4.75
N PRO A 38 -4.93 3.68 -3.48
CA PRO A 38 -3.70 3.56 -2.70
C PRO A 38 -2.69 2.65 -3.39
N SER A 39 -1.40 2.80 -3.06
CA SER A 39 -0.31 1.90 -3.45
C SER A 39 -0.09 1.65 -4.95
N ALA A 40 -0.53 2.57 -5.82
CA ALA A 40 -0.25 2.46 -7.27
C ALA A 40 1.24 2.62 -7.64
N ARG A 41 2.03 3.23 -6.75
CA ARG A 41 3.48 3.05 -6.66
C ARG A 41 3.81 2.68 -5.23
N ARG A 42 4.45 1.52 -5.05
CA ARG A 42 5.32 1.30 -3.89
C ARG A 42 6.28 2.50 -3.90
N ARG A 43 6.26 3.35 -2.87
CA ARG A 43 7.40 4.24 -2.67
C ARG A 43 8.55 3.30 -2.35
N ASP A 44 9.61 3.35 -3.13
CA ASP A 44 10.88 2.66 -2.81
C ASP A 44 11.56 3.26 -1.54
N ASP A 45 10.83 4.08 -0.78
CA ASP A 45 11.22 4.66 0.51
C ASP A 45 10.56 3.92 1.70
N GLU A 46 10.02 2.71 1.49
CA GLU A 46 9.92 1.71 2.58
C GLU A 46 11.32 1.16 2.88
N THR A 47 12.22 2.02 3.35
CA THR A 47 13.15 1.61 4.41
C THR A 47 12.42 1.72 5.74
N ASP A 48 11.27 1.06 5.84
CA ASP A 48 10.80 0.52 7.11
C ASP A 48 11.23 -0.94 7.10
N ALA A 49 11.98 -1.28 8.13
CA ALA A 49 12.68 -2.54 8.30
C ALA A 49 11.71 -3.71 8.52
N GLU A 50 10.98 -4.11 7.48
CA GLU A 50 10.18 -5.33 7.43
C GLU A 50 10.59 -6.28 6.29
N GLU A 51 11.82 -6.13 5.77
CA GLU A 51 12.54 -7.21 5.09
C GLU A 51 13.72 -7.71 5.94
N ASN A 52 13.50 -7.86 7.25
CA ASN A 52 14.00 -9.06 7.91
C ASN A 52 12.90 -10.12 7.82
N ALA A 53 12.54 -10.52 6.59
CA ALA A 53 12.00 -11.85 6.36
C ALA A 53 13.12 -12.81 6.73
N GLY A 54 13.18 -13.10 8.04
CA GLY A 54 14.32 -13.68 8.70
C GLY A 54 14.84 -14.88 7.95
N VAL A 55 16.03 -14.73 7.36
CA VAL A 55 16.97 -15.83 7.43
C VAL A 55 17.25 -15.98 8.91
N LEU A 56 16.44 -16.80 9.57
CA LEU A 56 16.69 -17.22 10.94
C LEU A 56 18.15 -17.69 10.97
N PRO A 57 19.02 -17.13 11.84
CA PRO A 57 20.41 -17.56 11.90
C PRO A 57 20.42 -19.08 12.06
N PRO A 58 21.34 -19.82 11.40
CA PRO A 58 21.37 -21.28 11.53
C PRO A 58 21.45 -21.65 13.02
N GLY A 59 20.35 -22.18 13.56
CA GLY A 59 20.14 -22.37 15.00
C GLY A 59 18.90 -21.69 15.60
N ALA A 60 18.21 -20.81 14.88
CA ALA A 60 16.94 -20.19 15.30
C ALA A 60 15.70 -21.03 14.90
N LEU A 61 15.88 -22.35 14.82
CA LEU A 61 14.76 -23.28 14.90
C LEU A 61 14.18 -23.16 16.31
N ALA A 62 12.85 -23.08 16.42
CA ALA A 62 12.21 -23.30 17.70
C ALA A 62 12.71 -24.66 18.24
N PRO A 63 13.05 -24.79 19.55
CA PRO A 63 13.43 -26.08 20.09
C PRO A 63 12.34 -27.07 19.72
N ASP A 64 12.68 -28.09 18.94
CA ASP A 64 11.74 -29.16 18.63
C ASP A 64 11.26 -29.67 19.98
N GLY A 65 10.00 -29.33 20.31
CA GLY A 65 9.39 -29.70 21.57
C GLY A 65 9.51 -31.22 21.70
N LYS A 66 9.54 -31.73 22.94
CA LYS A 66 9.68 -33.18 23.17
C LYS A 66 8.71 -33.94 22.27
N GLU A 67 9.26 -34.63 21.27
CA GLU A 67 8.53 -35.57 20.44
C GLU A 67 8.18 -36.76 21.33
N ASN A 68 7.08 -36.64 22.07
CA ASN A 68 6.42 -37.77 22.70
C ASN A 68 5.63 -38.48 21.58
N TRP A 69 6.34 -39.26 20.77
CA TRP A 69 5.68 -40.31 19.99
C TRP A 69 5.26 -41.38 20.99
N ASP A 70 4.06 -41.22 21.55
CA ASP A 70 3.47 -42.22 22.44
C ASP A 70 3.21 -43.52 21.64
N GLU A 71 4.07 -44.49 21.93
CA GLU A 71 3.85 -45.92 22.20
C GLU A 71 2.87 -46.73 21.32
N ASP A 72 3.44 -47.72 20.61
CA ASP A 72 2.88 -49.08 20.48
C ASP A 72 3.69 -50.04 21.40
#